data_AF-A0A6P1E845-F1
#
_entry.id   AF-A0A6P1E845-F1
#
_cell.length_a   1.000
_cell.length_b   1.000
_cell.length_c   1.000
_cell.angle_alpha   90.00
_cell.angle_beta   90.00
_cell.angle_gamma   90.00
#
_symmetry.space_group_name_H-M   'P 1'
#
loop_
_entity.id
_entity.type
_entity.pdbx_description
1 polymer ?
#
loop_
_entity_poly.entity_id
_entity_poly.type
_entity_poly.pdbx_seq_one_letter_code
_entity_poly.pdbx_strand_id
1 'polypeptide(L)'
;MVTAWGMSDLGLASYESSGEDRFLGYELGQGRPYSEETARRIDAEVSRLLSESHAAVLERLSSARDRLDGLAQALLERETVGGDELVELLGPRPAR
;
A
#
# COMPACT_ATOMS: atom_id res chain seq x y z
N MET A 1 -9.02 -4.56 0.30
CA MET A 1 -9.48 -3.17 0.53
C MET A 1 -10.55 -2.74 -0.46
N VAL A 2 -10.23 -2.53 -1.74
CA VAL A 2 -11.17 -2.00 -2.75
C VAL A 2 -12.27 -3.00 -3.11
N THR A 3 -11.94 -4.28 -3.28
CA THR A 3 -12.88 -5.33 -3.74
C THR A 3 -13.49 -6.17 -2.62
N ALA A 4 -12.77 -6.37 -1.53
CA ALA A 4 -13.14 -7.32 -0.47
C ALA A 4 -13.66 -6.65 0.82
N TRP A 5 -13.27 -5.39 1.08
CA TRP A 5 -13.52 -4.75 2.39
C TRP A 5 -14.36 -3.47 2.27
N GLY A 6 -14.90 -3.16 1.09
CA GLY A 6 -15.76 -1.99 0.89
C GLY A 6 -15.09 -0.66 1.22
N MET A 7 -13.76 -0.60 1.19
CA MET A 7 -12.97 0.59 1.50
C MET A 7 -12.68 1.42 0.25
N SER A 8 -13.66 1.53 -0.63
CA SER A 8 -13.58 2.33 -1.86
C SER A 8 -14.90 3.02 -2.18
N ASP A 9 -14.85 4.01 -3.07
CA ASP A 9 -16.02 4.74 -3.55
C ASP A 9 -16.97 3.86 -4.42
N LEU A 10 -16.64 2.58 -4.59
CA LEU A 10 -17.51 1.57 -5.19
C LEU A 10 -18.57 1.03 -4.22
N GLY A 11 -18.51 1.45 -2.95
CA GLY A 11 -19.48 1.13 -1.90
C GLY A 11 -19.08 -0.10 -1.07
N LEU A 12 -19.99 -0.50 -0.17
CA LEU A 12 -19.78 -1.61 0.78
C LEU A 12 -19.88 -3.00 0.14
N ALA A 13 -19.95 -3.09 -1.19
CA ALA A 13 -20.10 -4.35 -1.90
C ALA A 13 -18.79 -5.15 -1.82
N SER A 14 -18.90 -6.41 -1.38
CA SER A 14 -17.82 -7.38 -1.55
C SER A 14 -17.98 -8.06 -2.90
N TYR A 15 -16.95 -7.97 -3.73
CA TYR A 15 -16.87 -8.60 -5.05
C TYR A 15 -16.12 -9.93 -5.03
N GLU A 16 -15.74 -10.42 -3.84
CA GLU A 16 -15.19 -11.77 -3.69
C GLU A 16 -16.31 -12.80 -3.85
N SER A 17 -16.14 -13.69 -4.83
CA SER A 17 -16.77 -15.02 -4.75
C SER A 17 -16.00 -15.79 -3.70
N SER A 18 -16.68 -16.24 -2.65
CA SER A 18 -16.16 -17.08 -1.59
C SER A 18 -15.38 -18.27 -2.18
N GLY A 19 -14.05 -18.17 -2.20
CA GLY A 19 -13.16 -19.15 -2.84
C GLY A 19 -12.10 -19.64 -1.87
N GLU A 20 -12.50 -19.98 -0.64
CA GLU A 20 -11.63 -20.66 0.31
C GLU A 20 -11.86 -22.18 0.38
N ASP A 21 -12.63 -22.76 -0.54
CA ASP A 21 -12.67 -24.21 -0.70
C ASP A 21 -11.54 -24.68 -1.62
N ARG A 22 -10.34 -24.75 -1.05
CA ARG A 22 -9.13 -25.35 -1.64
C ARG A 22 -9.21 -26.89 -1.70
N PHE A 23 -10.33 -27.44 -2.16
CA PHE A 23 -10.49 -28.88 -2.31
C PHE A 23 -10.97 -29.23 -3.74
N LEU A 24 -10.07 -29.87 -4.48
CA LEU A 24 -10.30 -30.56 -5.76
C LEU A 24 -10.46 -29.68 -7.01
N GLY A 25 -9.35 -29.14 -7.53
CA GLY A 25 -9.01 -29.16 -8.96
C GLY A 25 -10.07 -28.74 -10.02
N TYR A 26 -11.11 -27.98 -9.67
CA TYR A 26 -12.26 -27.69 -10.53
C TYR A 26 -12.56 -26.20 -10.73
N GLU A 27 -11.58 -25.31 -10.56
CA GLU A 27 -11.77 -23.87 -10.78
C GLU A 27 -10.95 -23.31 -11.94
N LEU A 28 -10.97 -23.97 -13.10
CA LEU A 28 -10.47 -23.36 -14.34
C LEU A 28 -11.53 -22.50 -15.07
N GLY A 29 -12.68 -22.19 -14.46
CA GLY A 29 -13.78 -21.59 -15.22
C GLY A 29 -14.88 -20.82 -14.47
N GLN A 30 -14.71 -20.48 -13.18
CA GLN A 30 -15.64 -19.54 -12.53
C GLN A 30 -15.24 -18.11 -12.94
N GLY A 31 -15.97 -17.56 -13.92
CA GLY A 31 -15.82 -16.16 -14.33
C GLY A 31 -16.05 -15.20 -13.15
N ARG A 32 -15.41 -14.03 -13.20
CA ARG A 32 -15.55 -12.98 -12.17
C ARG A 32 -17.04 -12.67 -11.94
N PRO A 33 -17.54 -12.57 -10.69
CA PRO A 33 -18.97 -12.40 -10.39
C PRO A 33 -19.48 -10.97 -10.66
N TYR A 34 -18.79 -10.19 -11.49
CA TYR A 34 -19.08 -8.78 -11.73
C TYR A 34 -18.86 -8.44 -13.21
N SER A 35 -19.60 -7.43 -13.68
CA SER A 35 -19.54 -6.99 -15.08
C SER A 35 -18.19 -6.38 -15.43
N GLU A 36 -17.84 -6.39 -16.72
CA GLU A 36 -16.67 -5.68 -17.27
C GLU A 36 -16.67 -4.18 -16.88
N GLU A 37 -17.84 -3.57 -16.81
CA GLU A 37 -17.97 -2.18 -16.33
C GLU A 37 -17.54 -2.03 -14.87
N THR A 38 -17.92 -2.98 -14.02
CA THR A 38 -17.50 -2.99 -12.61
C THR A 38 -16.00 -3.29 -12.50
N ALA A 39 -15.47 -4.18 -13.33
CA ALA A 39 -14.04 -4.47 -13.40
C ALA A 39 -13.22 -3.21 -13.74
N ARG A 40 -13.64 -2.45 -14.77
CA ARG A 40 -12.99 -1.17 -15.12
C ARG A 40 -13.01 -0.16 -13.97
N ARG A 41 -14.12 -0.09 -13.24
CA ARG A 41 -14.26 0.81 -12.08
C ARG A 41 -13.35 0.39 -10.93
N ILE A 42 -13.19 -0.91 -10.68
CA ILE A 42 -12.24 -1.45 -9.71
C ILE A 42 -10.81 -1.09 -10.10
N ASP A 43 -10.42 -1.32 -11.35
CA ASP A 43 -9.06 -1.02 -11.82
C ASP A 43 -8.73 0.46 -11.72
N ALA A 44 -9.68 1.34 -12.06
CA ALA A 44 -9.53 2.78 -11.92
C ALA A 44 -9.31 3.20 -10.46
N GLU A 45 -10.05 2.60 -9.53
CA GLU A 45 -9.96 2.92 -8.11
C GLU A 45 -8.66 2.40 -7.48
N VAL A 46 -8.20 1.22 -7.89
CA VAL A 46 -6.88 0.69 -7.50
C VAL A 46 -5.77 1.60 -8.02
N SER A 47 -5.85 2.03 -9.29
CA SER A 47 -4.86 2.94 -9.87
C SER A 47 -4.83 4.29 -9.15
N ARG A 48 -6.00 4.84 -8.79
CA ARG A 48 -6.13 6.06 -8.00
C ARG A 48 -5.47 5.91 -6.63
N LEU A 49 -5.81 4.85 -5.89
CA LEU A 49 -5.25 4.59 -4.56
C LEU A 49 -3.72 4.47 -4.59
N LEU A 50 -3.18 3.76 -5.58
CA LEU A 50 -1.73 3.62 -5.76
C LEU A 50 -1.08 4.97 -6.07
N SER A 51 -1.69 5.76 -6.96
CA SER A 51 -1.16 7.07 -7.35
C SER A 51 -1.17 8.06 -6.18
N GLU A 52 -2.25 8.11 -5.41
CA GLU A 52 -2.36 8.95 -4.20
C GLU A 52 -1.35 8.53 -3.13
N SER A 53 -1.24 7.23 -2.86
CA SER A 53 -0.28 6.70 -1.90
C SER A 53 1.16 7.01 -2.33
N HIS A 54 1.47 6.82 -3.62
CA HIS A 54 2.77 7.14 -4.16
C HIS A 54 3.09 8.62 -4.04
N ALA A 55 2.17 9.51 -4.41
CA ALA A 55 2.34 10.95 -4.29
C ALA A 55 2.54 11.38 -2.82
N ALA A 56 1.73 10.86 -1.89
CA ALA A 56 1.85 11.16 -0.47
C ALA A 56 3.19 10.69 0.12
N VAL A 57 3.68 9.51 -0.28
CA VAL A 57 5.00 9.02 0.14
C VAL A 57 6.11 9.91 -0.45
N LEU A 58 6.02 10.24 -1.74
CA LEU A 58 7.01 11.07 -2.41
C LEU A 58 7.10 12.47 -1.80
N GLU A 59 5.96 13.08 -1.47
CA GLU A 59 5.89 14.35 -0.77
C GLU A 59 6.53 14.25 0.62
N ARG A 60 6.18 13.23 1.41
CA ARG A 60 6.76 13.01 2.74
C ARG A 60 8.28 12.84 2.68
N LEU A 61 8.78 11.98 1.79
CA LEU A 61 10.22 11.75 1.62
C LEU A 61 10.93 13.02 1.14
N SER A 62 10.33 13.76 0.21
CA SER A 62 10.91 15.02 -0.30
C SER A 62 10.94 16.11 0.77
N SER A 63 9.89 16.22 1.59
CA SER A 63 9.84 17.17 2.71
C SER A 63 10.84 16.85 3.82
N ALA A 64 11.27 15.60 3.93
CA ALA A 64 12.24 15.12 4.90
C ALA A 64 13.62 14.85 4.27
N ARG A 65 13.92 15.44 3.10
CA ARG A 65 15.12 15.13 2.31
C ARG A 65 16.42 15.32 3.11
N ASP A 66 16.55 16.43 3.83
CA ASP A 66 17.74 16.73 4.63
C ASP A 66 18.01 15.65 5.69
N ARG A 67 16.94 15.11 6.30
CA ARG A 67 17.05 14.03 7.30
C ARG A 67 17.44 12.70 6.66
N LEU A 68 16.93 12.43 5.45
CA LEU A 68 17.30 11.24 4.68
C LEU A 68 18.75 11.29 4.22
N ASP A 69 19.23 12.46 3.79
CA ASP A 69 20.62 12.65 3.38
C ASP A 69 21.56 12.50 4.59
N GLY A 70 21.17 13.02 5.77
CA GLY A 70 21.91 12.78 7.01
C GLY A 70 21.98 11.29 7.41
N LEU A 71 20.87 10.56 7.27
CA LEU A 71 20.85 9.11 7.51
C LEU A 71 21.71 8.35 6.50
N ALA A 72 21.66 8.73 5.22
CA ALA A 72 22.47 8.11 4.18
C ALA A 72 23.97 8.32 4.45
N GLN A 73 24.37 9.52 4.87
CA GLN A 73 25.75 9.81 5.24
C GLN A 73 26.20 8.99 6.46
N ALA A 74 25.36 8.88 7.49
CA ALA A 74 25.66 8.05 8.66
C ALA A 74 25.84 6.57 8.29
N LEU A 75 25.02 6.05 7.37
CA LEU A 75 25.13 4.67 6.88
C LEU A 75 26.39 4.46 6.02
N LEU A 76 26.83 5.46 5.25
CA LEU A 76 28.09 5.39 4.50
C LEU A 76 29.31 5.34 5.43
N GLU A 77 29.24 5.97 6.60
CA GLU A 77 30.33 6.00 7.56
C GLU A 77 30.36 4.76 8.48
N ARG A 78 29.20 4.28 8.93
CA ARG A 78 29.09 3.31 10.03
C ARG A 78 28.48 1.97 9.62
N GLU A 79 28.05 1.81 8.36
CA GLU A 79 27.35 0.64 7.77
C GLU A 79 26.01 0.26 8.44
N THR A 80 25.85 0.56 9.72
CA THR A 80 24.67 0.29 10.53
C THR A 80 24.39 1.50 11.42
N VAL A 81 23.12 1.90 11.51
CA VAL A 81 22.65 2.97 12.40
C VAL A 81 21.73 2.35 13.45
N GLY A 82 22.00 2.64 14.72
CA GLY A 82 21.23 2.12 15.86
C GLY A 82 19.88 2.82 16.03
N GLY A 83 18.98 2.24 16.83
CA GLY A 83 17.66 2.81 17.10
C GLY A 83 17.68 4.20 17.74
N ASP A 84 18.58 4.42 18.71
CA ASP A 84 18.71 5.72 19.40
C ASP A 84 19.24 6.80 18.44
N GLU A 85 20.25 6.46 17.64
CA GLU A 85 20.82 7.35 16.61
C GLU A 85 19.80 7.69 15.52
N LEU A 86 18.93 6.75 15.16
CA LEU A 86 17.83 6.99 14.24
C LEU A 86 16.82 8.01 14.81
N VAL A 87 16.55 7.96 16.12
CA VAL A 87 15.68 8.94 16.80
C VAL A 87 16.35 10.31 16.87
N GLU A 88 17.66 10.38 17.06
CA GLU A 88 18.41 11.64 17.00
C GLU A 88 18.36 12.27 15.59
N LEU A 89 18.52 11.45 14.54
CA LEU A 89 18.54 11.92 13.14
C LEU A 89 17.15 12.26 12.59
N LEU A 90 16.15 11.41 12.84
CA LEU A 90 14.81 11.54 12.24
C LEU A 90 13.80 12.22 13.18
N GLY A 91 14.12 12.32 14.47
CA GLY A 91 13.22 12.77 15.53
C GLY A 91 12.46 11.63 16.21
N PRO A 92 11.74 11.93 17.31
CA PRO A 92 10.95 10.94 18.01
C PRO A 92 9.84 10.39 17.12
N ARG A 93 9.60 9.09 17.23
CA ARG A 93 8.50 8.43 16.52
C ARG A 93 7.17 9.11 16.93
N PRO A 94 6.37 9.61 15.98
CA PRO A 94 5.07 10.18 16.31
C PRO A 94 4.18 9.11 16.95
N ALA A 95 3.44 9.49 18.00
CA ALA A 95 2.45 8.64 18.62
C ALA A 95 1.33 8.32 17.60
N ARG A 96 0.83 7.09 17.68
CA ARG A 96 -0.12 6.51 16.72
C ARG A 96 -1.49 7.14 16.80
#